data_AF-A0A7X7C5F4-F1
#
_entry.id   AF-A0A7X7C5F4-F1
#
_cell.length_a   1.000
_cell.length_b   1.000
_cell.length_c   1.000
_cell.angle_alpha   90.00
_cell.angle_beta   90.00
_cell.angle_gamma   90.00
#
_symmetry.space_group_name_H-M   'P 1'
#
loop_
_entity.id
_entity.type
_entity.pdbx_description
1 polymer ?
#
loop_
_entity_poly.entity_id
_entity_poly.type
_entity_poly.pdbx_seq_one_letter_code
_entity_poly.pdbx_strand_id
1 'polypeptide(L)'
;MSGKLVVFNHPLIHHKLSLIRDENTGTKDFRQTVSEIGMLMAYEVTRDLPTKRVQVKTPVGIADTYVLEKSVVIVPILRAGLGMV
;
A
#
# COMPACT_ATOMS: atom_id res chain seq x y z
N MET A 1 -8.54 8.75 -24.58
CA MET A 1 -8.33 7.59 -23.69
C MET A 1 -8.98 7.92 -22.36
N SER A 2 -10.05 7.22 -21.98
CA SER A 2 -10.68 7.44 -20.68
C SER A 2 -9.91 6.64 -19.64
N GLY A 3 -9.36 7.30 -18.61
CA GLY A 3 -8.70 6.62 -17.51
C GLY A 3 -9.72 5.90 -16.62
N LYS A 4 -9.42 4.68 -16.19
CA LYS A 4 -10.23 3.98 -15.17
C LYS A 4 -9.93 4.58 -13.80
N LEU A 5 -10.85 5.39 -13.27
CA LEU A 5 -10.77 5.90 -11.91
C LEU A 5 -11.21 4.80 -10.92
N VAL A 6 -10.37 4.51 -9.93
CA VAL A 6 -10.71 3.64 -8.79
C VAL A 6 -10.74 4.51 -7.54
N VAL A 7 -11.88 4.53 -6.85
CA VAL A 7 -12.06 5.26 -5.60
C VAL A 7 -12.03 4.26 -4.45
N PHE A 8 -11.05 4.38 -3.55
CA PHE A 8 -10.95 3.52 -2.37
C PHE A 8 -11.97 3.94 -1.32
N ASN A 9 -13.00 3.11 -1.11
CA ASN A 9 -14.04 3.37 -0.12
C ASN A 9 -13.83 2.51 1.14
N HIS A 10 -12.80 2.86 1.93
CA HIS A 10 -12.46 2.14 3.16
C HIS A 10 -12.50 3.08 4.38
N PRO A 11 -13.16 2.72 5.50
CA PRO A 11 -13.31 3.59 6.67
C PRO A 11 -11.98 4.13 7.23
N LEU A 12 -10.93 3.29 7.26
CA LEU A 12 -9.60 3.72 7.74
C LEU A 12 -8.95 4.75 6.81
N ILE A 13 -9.17 4.67 5.50
CA ILE A 13 -8.65 5.67 4.55
C ILE A 13 -9.39 6.98 4.76
N HIS A 14 -10.72 6.96 4.91
CA HIS A 14 -11.50 8.17 5.20
C HIS A 14 -11.09 8.84 6.50
N HIS A 15 -10.90 8.06 7.57
CA HIS A 15 -10.43 8.59 8.84
C HIS A 15 -9.05 9.26 8.73
N LYS A 16 -8.08 8.57 8.10
CA LYS A 16 -6.74 9.12 7.88
C LYS A 16 -6.72 10.33 6.93
N LEU A 17 -7.62 10.33 5.95
CA LEU A 17 -7.80 11.45 5.03
C LEU A 17 -8.28 12.70 5.77
N SER A 18 -9.15 12.55 6.77
CA SER A 18 -9.54 13.67 7.64
C SER A 18 -8.35 14.23 8.42
N LEU A 19 -7.48 13.37 8.97
CA LEU A 19 -6.29 13.83 9.71
C LEU A 19 -5.32 14.64 8.84
N ILE A 20 -5.02 14.21 7.62
CA ILE A 20 -4.10 14.96 6.74
C ILE A 20 -4.73 16.25 6.18
N ARG A 21 -6.06 16.40 6.27
CA ARG A 21 -6.78 17.60 5.83
C ARG A 21 -6.97 18.63 6.94
N ASP A 22 -6.85 18.23 8.20
CA ASP A 22 -6.94 19.12 9.34
C ASP A 22 -5.70 20.02 9.42
N GLU A 23 -5.92 21.34 9.48
CA GLU A 23 -4.88 22.36 9.58
C GLU A 23 -4.09 22.29 10.90
N ASN A 24 -4.68 21.68 11.94
CA ASN A 24 -4.06 21.52 13.24
C ASN A 24 -3.10 20.32 13.29
N THR A 25 -3.08 19.47 12.26
CA THR A 25 -2.23 18.29 12.22
C THR A 25 -0.75 18.68 12.06
N GLY A 26 0.06 18.27 13.04
CA GLY A 26 1.49 18.51 13.03
C GLY A 26 2.22 17.83 11.86
N THR A 27 3.35 18.41 11.45
CA THR A 27 4.13 17.91 10.30
C THR A 27 4.60 16.46 10.43
N LYS A 28 4.88 15.99 11.65
CA LYS A 28 5.24 14.60 11.92
C LYS A 28 4.07 13.66 11.63
N ASP A 29 2.93 13.95 12.23
CA ASP A 29 1.73 13.10 12.14
C ASP A 29 1.17 13.10 10.72
N PHE A 30 1.25 14.24 10.03
CA PHE A 30 0.94 14.33 8.60
C PHE A 30 1.76 13.33 7.78
N ARG A 31 3.11 13.34 7.92
CA ARG A 31 3.99 12.45 7.15
C ARG A 31 3.72 10.98 7.46
N GLN A 32 3.53 10.64 8.73
CA GLN A 32 3.20 9.27 9.13
C GLN A 32 1.87 8.83 8.52
N THR A 33 0.85 9.68 8.59
CA THR A 33 -0.49 9.35 8.07
C THR A 33 -0.49 9.20 6.55
N VAL A 34 0.29 10.00 5.83
CA VAL A 34 0.46 9.87 4.36
C VAL A 34 1.09 8.52 4.00
N SER A 35 2.13 8.10 4.72
CA SER A 35 2.76 6.78 4.52
C SER A 35 1.77 5.64 4.78
N GLU A 36 0.98 5.73 5.85
CA GLU A 36 -0.06 4.75 6.18
C GLU A 36 -1.16 4.68 5.12
N ILE A 37 -1.60 5.82 4.57
CA ILE A 37 -2.54 5.85 3.44
C ILE A 37 -1.92 5.18 2.21
N GLY A 38 -0.66 5.47 1.90
CA GLY A 38 0.08 4.85 0.80
C GLY A 38 0.10 3.32 0.90
N MET A 39 0.36 2.79 2.10
CA MET A 39 0.33 1.35 2.36
C MET A 39 -1.06 0.74 2.15
N LEU A 40 -2.13 1.39 2.63
CA LEU A 40 -3.51 0.93 2.42
C LEU A 40 -3.90 0.93 0.93
N MET A 41 -3.49 1.96 0.19
CA MET A 41 -3.70 2.02 -1.26
C MET A 41 -2.92 0.89 -1.96
N ALA A 42 -1.66 0.67 -1.59
CA ALA A 42 -0.86 -0.40 -2.18
C ALA A 42 -1.50 -1.77 -1.95
N TYR A 43 -2.03 -2.04 -0.76
CA TYR A 43 -2.76 -3.27 -0.47
C TYR A 43 -3.95 -3.50 -1.41
N GLU A 44 -4.77 -2.46 -1.66
CA GLU A 44 -5.91 -2.59 -2.57
C GLU A 44 -5.51 -2.74 -4.03
N VAL A 45 -4.47 -2.02 -4.48
CA VAL A 45 -4.03 -2.04 -5.89
C VAL A 45 -3.29 -3.33 -6.24
N THR A 46 -2.68 -3.99 -5.26
CA THR A 46 -1.91 -5.24 -5.46
C THR A 46 -2.73 -6.52 -5.30
N ARG A 47 -4.05 -6.41 -5.11
CA ARG A 47 -4.97 -7.53 -4.86
C ARG A 47 -4.90 -8.65 -5.90
N ASP A 48 -4.70 -8.29 -7.17
CA ASP A 48 -4.71 -9.22 -8.30
C ASP A 48 -3.29 -9.57 -8.81
N LEU A 49 -2.24 -9.31 -8.01
CA LEU A 49 -0.88 -9.66 -8.41
C LEU A 49 -0.71 -11.18 -8.55
N PRO A 50 -0.07 -11.67 -9.61
CA PRO A 50 0.13 -13.10 -9.83
C PRO A 50 1.10 -13.68 -8.80
N THR A 51 0.81 -14.90 -8.37
CA THR A 51 1.61 -15.66 -7.40
C THR A 51 1.96 -17.04 -7.93
N LYS A 52 3.14 -17.55 -7.57
CA LYS A 52 3.58 -18.91 -7.85
C LYS A 52 3.66 -19.75 -6.58
N ARG A 53 3.37 -21.05 -6.71
CA ARG A 53 3.51 -22.02 -5.61
C ARG A 53 4.98 -22.38 -5.40
N VAL A 54 5.41 -22.45 -4.15
CA VAL A 54 6.75 -22.88 -3.74
C VAL A 54 6.68 -23.71 -2.46
N GLN A 55 7.60 -24.67 -2.31
CA GLN A 55 7.73 -25.46 -1.09
C GLN A 55 8.74 -24.82 -0.15
N VAL A 56 8.35 -24.62 1.11
CA VAL A 56 9.19 -24.00 2.15
C VAL A 56 9.27 -24.93 3.35
N LYS A 57 10.47 -25.05 3.93
CA LYS A 57 10.69 -25.78 5.18
C LYS A 57 10.31 -24.88 6.36
N THR A 58 9.25 -25.26 7.06
CA THR A 58 8.82 -24.65 8.32
C THR A 58 9.44 -25.41 9.51
N PRO A 59 9.39 -24.87 10.75
CA PRO A 59 9.86 -25.60 11.94
C PRO A 59 9.20 -26.97 12.16
N VAL A 60 8.02 -27.19 11.59
CA VAL A 60 7.22 -28.42 11.78
C VAL A 60 7.13 -29.31 10.54
N GLY A 61 7.72 -28.92 9.40
CA GLY A 61 7.68 -29.72 8.16
C GLY A 61 7.74 -28.90 6.88
N ILE A 62 7.63 -29.56 5.72
CA ILE A 62 7.54 -28.92 4.40
C ILE A 62 6.10 -28.49 4.16
N ALA A 63 5.90 -27.23 3.75
CA ALA A 63 4.59 -26.68 3.42
C ALA A 63 4.59 -26.00 2.04
N ASP A 64 3.48 -26.15 1.32
CA ASP A 64 3.21 -25.40 0.09
C ASP A 64 2.80 -23.96 0.45
N THR A 65 3.50 -22.98 -0.10
CA THR A 65 3.26 -21.55 0.10
C THR A 65 3.24 -20.80 -1.23
N TYR A 66 2.89 -19.51 -1.20
CA TYR A 66 2.82 -18.67 -2.39
C TYR A 66 3.81 -17.52 -2.28
N VAL A 67 4.48 -17.20 -3.39
CA VAL A 67 5.32 -16.03 -3.52
C VAL A 67 4.89 -15.21 -4.73
N LEU A 68 5.14 -13.90 -4.71
CA LEU A 68 4.87 -13.04 -5.86
C LEU A 68 5.65 -13.54 -7.08
N GLU A 69 4.96 -13.63 -8.21
CA GLU A 69 5.57 -14.10 -9.46
C GLU A 69 6.37 -12.99 -10.15
N LYS A 70 5.93 -11.73 -9.98
CA LYS A 70 6.51 -10.56 -10.64
C LYS A 70 7.10 -9.58 -9.62
N SER A 71 8.21 -8.96 -10.02
CA SER A 71 8.80 -7.84 -9.29
C SER A 71 7.96 -6.57 -9.50
N VAL A 72 7.77 -5.81 -8.43
CA VAL A 72 7.06 -4.52 -8.45
C VAL A 72 8.09 -3.39 -8.37
N VAL A 73 7.92 -2.36 -9.20
CA VAL A 73 8.75 -1.15 -9.16
C VAL A 73 7.87 0.01 -8.71
N ILE A 74 8.31 0.74 -7.68
CA ILE A 74 7.63 1.92 -7.16
C ILE A 74 8.41 3.15 -7.61
N VAL A 75 7.73 4.10 -8.27
CA VAL A 75 8.35 5.33 -8.79
C VAL A 75 7.69 6.54 -8.14
N PRO A 76 8.30 7.16 -7.11
CA PRO A 76 7.77 8.35 -6.49
C PRO A 76 8.03 9.61 -7.35
N ILE A 77 7.03 10.49 -7.45
CA ILE A 77 7.20 11.82 -8.03
C ILE A 77 7.68 12.78 -6.94
N LEU A 78 8.86 13.36 -7.13
CA LEU A 78 9.49 14.21 -6.14
C LEU A 78 8.88 15.62 -6.09
N ARG A 79 8.88 16.29 -4.93
CA ARG A 79 9.42 15.87 -3.62
C ARG A 79 8.40 15.14 -2.74
N ALA A 80 7.11 15.42 -2.93
CA ALA A 80 6.05 14.98 -2.03
C ALA A 80 5.83 13.46 -2.04
N GLY A 81 6.11 12.79 -3.18
CA GLY A 81 5.97 11.34 -3.29
C GLY A 81 6.87 10.53 -2.35
N LEU A 82 7.94 11.13 -1.81
CA LEU A 82 8.83 10.45 -0.87
C LEU A 82 8.14 10.13 0.46
N GLY A 83 7.07 10.83 0.83
CA GLY A 83 6.31 10.53 2.05
C GLY A 83 5.40 9.30 1.94
N MET A 84 5.23 8.74 0.74
CA MET A 84 4.35 7.60 0.47
C MET A 84 5.10 6.27 0.32
N VAL A 85 6.43 6.31 0.25
CA VAL A 85 7.31 5.14 0.03
C VAL A 85 8.14 4.88 1.26
#